data_AF-A0A1Q3PEV2-F1
#
_entry.id   AF-A0A1Q3PEV2-F1
#
_cell.length_a   1.000
_cell.length_b   1.000
_cell.length_c   1.000
_cell.angle_alpha   90.00
_cell.angle_beta   90.00
_cell.angle_gamma   90.00
#
_symmetry.space_group_name_H-M   'P 1'
#
loop_
_entity.id
_entity.type
_entity.pdbx_description
1 polymer ?
#
loop_
_entity_poly.entity_id
_entity_poly.type
_entity_poly.pdbx_seq_one_letter_code
_entity_poly.pdbx_strand_id
1 'polypeptide(L)'
;MTTIFWAAVLCEFAALMYYIRKFWLLTRENQSYVYPEQYRQVFYPMIVLALLIIVSLVCKYFFRSGTSATFVALLPLILLGVLLLMVIVTAILAGGKWN
;
A
#
# COMPACT_ATOMS: atom_id res chain seq x y z
N MET A 1 16.85 12.13 -7.18
CA MET A 1 15.74 11.88 -6.23
C MET A 1 14.36 12.10 -6.84
N THR A 2 14.18 13.10 -7.72
CA THR A 2 12.91 13.42 -8.37
C THR A 2 12.27 12.25 -9.13
N THR A 3 13.08 11.45 -9.85
CA THR A 3 12.60 10.26 -10.58
C THR A 3 12.12 9.15 -9.65
N ILE A 4 12.83 8.91 -8.55
CA ILE A 4 12.50 7.88 -7.55
C ILE A 4 11.17 8.23 -6.86
N PHE A 5 10.98 9.51 -6.51
CA PHE A 5 9.71 9.98 -5.98
C PHE A 5 8.54 9.68 -6.92
N TRP A 6 8.67 10.05 -8.20
CA TRP A 6 7.58 9.85 -9.16
C TRP A 6 7.31 8.37 -9.44
N ALA A 7 8.35 7.54 -9.46
CA ALA A 7 8.20 6.09 -9.55
C ALA A 7 7.46 5.50 -8.34
N ALA A 8 7.80 5.95 -7.13
CA ALA A 8 7.11 5.54 -5.90
C ALA A 8 5.64 5.96 -5.91
N VAL A 9 5.34 7.22 -6.26
CA VAL A 9 3.97 7.73 -6.39
C VAL A 9 3.17 6.97 -7.46
N LEU A 10 3.78 6.64 -8.60
CA LEU A 10 3.14 5.81 -9.64
C LEU A 10 2.80 4.41 -9.12
N CYS A 11 3.69 3.81 -8.33
CA CYS A 11 3.46 2.51 -7.71
C CYS A 11 2.33 2.56 -6.67
N GLU A 12 2.33 3.56 -5.79
CA GLU A 12 1.24 3.81 -4.83
C GLU A 12 -0.09 4.05 -5.54
N PHE A 13 -0.08 4.82 -6.64
CA PHE A 13 -1.27 5.09 -7.43
C PHE A 13 -1.82 3.83 -8.11
N ALA A 14 -0.95 2.98 -8.66
CA ALA A 14 -1.34 1.69 -9.23
C ALA A 14 -1.96 0.76 -8.16
N ALA A 15 -1.36 0.72 -6.96
CA ALA A 15 -1.91 -0.03 -5.83
C ALA A 15 -3.26 0.53 -5.38
N LEU A 16 -3.42 1.85 -5.31
CA LEU A 16 -4.69 2.50 -4.99
C LEU A 16 -5.78 2.12 -6.00
N MET A 17 -5.48 2.16 -7.30
CA MET A 17 -6.41 1.75 -8.36
C MET A 17 -6.82 0.28 -8.24
N TYR A 18 -5.90 -0.61 -7.82
CA TYR A 18 -6.22 -2.00 -7.52
C TYR A 18 -7.25 -2.11 -6.38
N TYR A 19 -7.05 -1.39 -5.26
CA TYR A 19 -7.99 -1.41 -4.13
C TYR A 19 -9.33 -0.76 -4.47
N ILE A 20 -9.36 0.33 -5.25
CA ILE A 20 -10.60 0.95 -5.73
C ILE A 20 -11.39 -0.06 -6.59
N ARG A 21 -10.73 -0.76 -7.51
CA ARG A 21 -11.38 -1.81 -8.32
C ARG A 21 -11.91 -2.94 -7.45
N LYS A 22 -11.13 -3.38 -6.46
CA LYS A 22 -11.54 -4.45 -5.53
C LYS A 22 -12.74 -4.03 -4.69
N PHE A 23 -12.76 -2.78 -4.21
CA PHE A 23 -13.91 -2.20 -3.51
C PHE A 23 -15.14 -2.17 -4.41
N TRP A 24 -14.99 -1.72 -5.66
CA TRP A 24 -16.10 -1.72 -6.62
C TRP A 24 -16.67 -3.11 -6.86
N LEU A 25 -15.80 -4.12 -7.02
CA LEU A 25 -16.24 -5.50 -7.20
C LEU A 25 -16.99 -6.02 -5.98
N LEU A 26 -16.51 -5.75 -4.77
CA LEU A 26 -17.20 -6.12 -3.52
C LEU A 26 -18.58 -5.47 -3.39
N THR A 27 -18.75 -4.24 -3.88
CA THR A 27 -20.03 -3.52 -3.84
C THR A 27 -20.98 -3.97 -4.96
N ARG A 28 -20.45 -4.37 -6.13
CA ARG A 28 -21.25 -4.75 -7.31
C ARG A 28 -21.66 -6.21 -7.30
N GLU A 29 -20.78 -7.09 -6.88
CA GLU A 29 -21.13 -8.48 -6.59
C GLU A 29 -21.88 -8.45 -5.27
N ASN A 30 -23.22 -8.46 -5.34
CA ASN A 30 -24.12 -8.66 -4.22
C ASN A 30 -23.95 -10.08 -3.64
N GLN A 31 -22.72 -10.42 -3.24
CA GLN A 31 -22.38 -11.71 -2.66
C GLN A 31 -23.20 -11.82 -1.39
N SER A 32 -24.02 -12.86 -1.32
CA SER A 32 -25.10 -13.00 -0.35
C SER A 32 -24.62 -13.02 1.11
N TYR A 33 -23.31 -13.03 1.34
CA TYR A 33 -22.62 -12.88 2.62
C TYR A 33 -21.26 -12.17 2.43
N VAL A 34 -21.24 -10.84 2.25
CA VAL A 34 -19.99 -10.07 2.40
C VAL A 34 -19.82 -9.75 3.89
N TYR A 35 -18.83 -10.35 4.53
CA TYR A 35 -18.51 -10.03 5.91
C TYR A 35 -18.00 -8.58 5.99
N PRO A 36 -18.45 -7.78 6.99
CA PRO A 36 -17.98 -6.41 7.17
C PRO A 36 -16.44 -6.31 7.33
N GLU A 37 -15.81 -7.40 7.75
CA GLU A 37 -14.35 -7.53 7.82
C GLU A 37 -13.66 -7.45 6.45
N GLN A 38 -14.26 -8.00 5.39
CA GLN A 38 -13.69 -7.94 4.03
C GLN A 38 -13.71 -6.51 3.49
N TYR A 39 -14.78 -5.74 3.78
CA TYR A 39 -14.83 -4.32 3.47
C TYR A 39 -13.74 -3.55 4.21
N ARG A 40 -13.53 -3.82 5.50
CA ARG A 40 -12.47 -3.18 6.29
C ARG A 40 -11.08 -3.47 5.72
N GLN A 41 -10.82 -4.72 5.33
CA GLN A 41 -9.54 -5.14 4.74
C GLN A 41 -9.22 -4.49 3.39
N VAL A 42 -10.21 -3.96 2.68
CA VAL A 42 -10.02 -3.24 1.40
C VAL A 42 -10.06 -1.72 1.61
N PHE A 43 -10.96 -1.23 2.46
CA PHE A 43 -11.16 0.18 2.69
C PHE A 43 -10.02 0.84 3.48
N TYR A 44 -9.51 0.18 4.53
CA TYR A 44 -8.37 0.71 5.30
C TYR A 44 -7.11 0.91 4.45
N PRO A 45 -6.59 -0.08 3.69
CA PRO A 45 -5.40 0.15 2.87
C PRO A 45 -5.66 1.17 1.76
N MET A 46 -6.88 1.26 1.22
CA MET A 46 -7.25 2.29 0.24
C MET A 46 -7.09 3.69 0.83
N ILE A 47 -7.62 3.94 2.03
CA ILE A 47 -7.48 5.25 2.71
C ILE A 47 -6.02 5.53 3.04
N VAL A 48 -5.29 4.56 3.59
CA VAL A 48 -3.88 4.74 3.98
C VAL A 48 -3.04 5.11 2.76
N LEU A 49 -3.20 4.42 1.63
CA LEU A 49 -2.49 4.75 0.39
C LEU A 49 -2.86 6.14 -0.13
N ALA A 50 -4.15 6.49 -0.15
CA ALA A 50 -4.58 7.83 -0.58
C ALA A 50 -3.97 8.93 0.31
N LEU A 51 -3.95 8.72 1.63
CA LEU A 51 -3.39 9.66 2.58
C LEU A 51 -1.87 9.81 2.43
N LEU A 52 -1.15 8.70 2.20
CA LEU A 52 0.30 8.72 1.94
C LEU A 52 0.65 9.49 0.66
N ILE A 53 -0.12 9.32 -0.42
CA ILE A 53 0.06 10.09 -1.67
C ILE A 53 -0.18 11.58 -1.39
N ILE A 54 -1.24 11.94 -0.67
CA ILE A 54 -1.52 13.35 -0.34
C ILE A 54 -0.39 13.94 0.50
N VAL A 55 0.03 13.26 1.57
CA VAL A 55 1.09 13.73 2.45
C VAL A 55 2.41 13.85 1.70
N SER A 56 2.76 12.89 0.84
CA SER A 56 4.00 12.95 0.05
C SER A 56 4.00 14.13 -0.93
N LEU A 57 2.86 14.43 -1.57
CA LEU A 57 2.69 15.60 -2.42
C LEU A 57 2.75 16.91 -1.62
N VAL A 58 2.12 16.97 -0.45
CA VAL A 58 2.19 18.14 0.45
C VAL A 58 3.63 18.38 0.91
N CYS A 59 4.36 17.35 1.33
CA CYS A 59 5.78 17.47 1.68
C CYS A 59 6.62 18.00 0.51
N LYS A 60 6.32 17.59 -0.72
CA LYS A 60 7.06 18.02 -1.90
C LYS A 60 6.76 19.46 -2.31
N TYR A 61 5.49 19.86 -2.33
CA TYR A 61 5.06 21.16 -2.87
C TYR A 61 4.96 22.25 -1.79
N PHE A 62 4.43 21.92 -0.61
CA PHE A 62 4.22 22.89 0.47
C PHE A 62 5.50 23.11 1.27
N PHE A 63 6.13 22.03 1.72
CA PHE A 63 7.35 22.11 2.53
C PHE A 63 8.64 22.18 1.70
N ARG A 64 8.55 22.03 0.37
CA ARG A 64 9.68 22.02 -0.58
C ARG A 64 10.79 21.03 -0.20
N SER A 65 10.49 20.01 0.60
CA SER A 65 11.45 19.02 1.06
C SER A 65 11.39 17.78 0.17
N GLY A 66 12.28 17.72 -0.81
CA GLY A 66 12.36 16.60 -1.76
C GLY A 66 12.75 15.28 -1.10
N THR A 67 13.61 15.30 -0.09
CA THR A 67 14.06 14.12 0.65
C THR A 67 12.94 13.55 1.50
N SER A 68 12.29 14.36 2.34
CA SER A 68 11.18 13.93 3.20
C SER A 68 10.01 13.38 2.37
N ALA A 69 9.64 14.05 1.27
CA ALA A 69 8.58 13.58 0.38
C ALA A 69 8.88 12.21 -0.24
N THR A 70 10.14 11.96 -0.60
CA THR A 70 10.58 10.68 -1.17
C THR A 70 10.54 9.57 -0.11
N PHE A 71 10.95 9.85 1.14
CA PHE A 71 10.86 8.87 2.22
C PHE A 71 9.41 8.50 2.55
N VAL A 72 8.50 9.48 2.59
CA VAL A 72 7.07 9.22 2.83
C VAL A 72 6.48 8.34 1.72
N ALA A 73 6.77 8.63 0.45
CA ALA A 73 6.29 7.82 -0.68
C ALA A 73 6.94 6.42 -0.79
N LEU A 74 8.12 6.24 -0.20
CA LEU A 74 8.79 4.93 -0.16
C LEU A 74 8.35 4.08 1.05
N LEU A 75 7.74 4.70 2.06
CA LEU A 75 7.36 4.04 3.30
C LEU A 75 6.53 2.75 3.09
N PRO A 76 5.47 2.72 2.27
CA PRO A 76 4.71 1.49 2.05
C PRO A 76 5.52 0.41 1.32
N LEU A 77 6.44 0.79 0.42
CA LEU A 77 7.34 -0.16 -0.26
C LEU A 77 8.38 -0.74 0.70
N ILE A 78 8.91 0.07 1.61
CA ILE A 78 9.85 -0.38 2.65
C ILE A 78 9.14 -1.33 3.61
N LEU A 79 7.93 -0.98 4.07
CA LEU A 79 7.14 -1.85 4.95
C LEU A 79 6.80 -3.19 4.27
N LEU A 80 6.42 -3.16 2.99
CA LEU A 80 6.21 -4.37 2.21
C LEU A 80 7.48 -5.24 2.14
N GLY A 81 8.63 -4.62 1.87
CA GLY A 81 9.92 -5.30 1.84
C GLY A 81 10.29 -5.94 3.17
N VAL A 82 10.11 -5.22 4.28
CA VAL A 82 10.36 -5.75 5.64
C VAL A 82 9.42 -6.91 5.95
N LEU A 83 8.15 -6.80 5.58
CA LEU A 83 7.16 -7.85 5.83
C LEU A 83 7.45 -9.11 5.00
N LEU A 84 7.85 -8.96 3.74
CA LEU A 84 8.32 -10.08 2.90
C LEU A 84 9.56 -10.75 3.50
N LEU A 85 10.51 -9.97 4.00
CA LEU A 85 11.73 -10.50 4.62
C LEU A 85 11.40 -11.30 5.88
N MET A 86 10.47 -10.80 6.71
CA MET A 86 9.96 -11.55 7.87
C MET A 86 9.29 -12.85 7.46
N VAL A 87 8.46 -12.85 6.41
CA VAL A 87 7.83 -14.08 5.88
C VAL A 87 8.86 -15.10 5.41
N ILE A 88 9.94 -14.65 4.75
CA ILE A 88 11.02 -15.54 4.31
C ILE A 88 11.75 -16.14 5.51
N VAL A 89 12.10 -15.30 6.50
CA VAL A 89 12.80 -15.76 7.71
C VAL A 89 11.94 -16.75 8.49
N THR A 90 10.66 -16.48 8.69
CA THR A 90 9.75 -17.42 9.37
C THR A 90 9.55 -18.70 8.58
N ALA A 91 9.46 -18.65 7.25
CA ALA A 91 9.38 -19.84 6.40
C ALA A 91 10.63 -20.73 6.49
N ILE A 92 11.82 -20.12 6.57
CA ILE A 92 13.09 -20.84 6.75
C ILE A 92 13.18 -21.43 8.16
N LEU A 93 12.84 -20.66 9.20
CA LEU A 93 12.87 -21.09 10.60
C LEU A 93 11.82 -22.17 10.91
N ALA A 94 10.67 -22.16 10.24
CA ALA A 94 9.66 -23.21 10.33
C ALA A 94 10.04 -24.50 9.57
N GLY A 95 11.25 -24.55 9.00
CA GLY A 95 11.81 -25.76 8.38
C GLY A 95 11.19 -26.12 7.03
N GLY A 96 10.68 -25.14 6.27
CA GLY A 96 10.16 -25.40 4.93
C GLY A 96 8.92 -26.29 4.88
N LYS A 97 8.25 -26.52 6.01
CA LYS A 97 6.94 -27.20 6.05
C LYS A 97 5.84 -26.22 5.65
N TRP A 98 5.80 -25.91 4.35
CA TRP A 98 4.60 -25.38 3.72
C TRP A 98 3.63 -26.56 3.61
N ASN A 99 2.70 -26.66 4.56
CA ASN A 99 1.50 -27.48 4.36
C ASN A 99 0.56 -26.75 3.39
#